data_AF-A0AAP3M3X6-F1
#
_entry.id   AF-A0AAP3M3X6-F1
#
_cell.length_a   1.000
_cell.length_b   1.000
_cell.length_c   1.000
_cell.angle_alpha   90.00
_cell.angle_beta   90.00
_cell.angle_gamma   90.00
#
_symmetry.space_group_name_H-M   'P 1'
#
loop_
_entity.id
_entity.type
_entity.pdbx_description
1 polymer ?
#
loop_
_entity_poly.entity_id
_entity_poly.type
_entity_poly.pdbx_seq_one_letter_code
_entity_poly.pdbx_strand_id
1 'polypeptide(L)' 'MENKYFLVAVLLIVGIYDMSFYYNRRHQPNNQKGLKAYLIFGVILFAAGILALFR' A
#
# COMPACT_ATOMS: atom_id res chain seq x y z
N MET A 1 -22.79 4.24 -11.15
CA MET A 1 -22.18 3.32 -10.17
C MET A 1 -20.73 3.17 -10.59
N GLU A 2 -19.86 4.11 -10.20
CA GLU A 2 -18.42 3.92 -10.39
C GLU A 2 -18.06 2.55 -9.80
N ASN A 3 -17.29 1.77 -10.54
CA ASN A 3 -17.09 0.36 -10.25
C ASN A 3 -16.27 0.23 -8.95
N LYS A 4 -16.94 0.22 -7.79
CA LYS A 4 -16.28 0.29 -6.47
C LYS A 4 -15.26 -0.82 -6.25
N TYR A 5 -15.46 -1.95 -6.91
CA TYR A 5 -14.52 -3.08 -6.94
C TYR A 5 -13.21 -2.74 -7.67
N PHE A 6 -13.24 -1.86 -8.66
CA PHE A 6 -12.03 -1.36 -9.32
C PHE A 6 -11.18 -0.54 -8.34
N LEU A 7 -11.78 0.43 -7.64
CA LEU A 7 -11.06 1.23 -6.63
C LEU A 7 -10.50 0.34 -5.52
N VAL A 8 -11.30 -0.59 -5.01
CA VAL A 8 -10.86 -1.58 -4.01
C VAL A 8 -9.65 -2.37 -4.52
N ALA A 9 -9.71 -2.91 -5.73
CA ALA A 9 -8.62 -3.69 -6.31
C ALA A 9 -7.34 -2.85 -6.43
N VAL A 10 -7.45 -1.60 -6.89
CA VAL A 10 -6.31 -0.67 -6.98
C VAL A 10 -5.70 -0.42 -5.59
N LEU A 11 -6.52 -0.09 -4.58
CA LEU A 11 -6.03 0.18 -3.23
C LEU A 11 -5.30 -1.02 -2.62
N LEU A 12 -5.85 -2.23 -2.78
CA LEU A 12 -5.25 -3.46 -2.27
C LEU A 12 -3.92 -3.79 -2.98
N ILE A 13 -3.89 -3.71 -4.31
CA ILE A 13 -2.70 -4.03 -5.10
C ILE A 13 -1.58 -3.01 -4.81
N VAL A 14 -1.89 -1.71 -4.82
CA VAL A 14 -0.91 -0.66 -4.54
C VAL A 14 -0.40 -0.76 -3.11
N GLY A 15 -1.28 -1.04 -2.14
CA GLY A 15 -0.89 -1.23 -0.76
C GLY A 15 0.12 -2.37 -0.57
N ILE A 16 -0.16 -3.55 -1.16
CA ILE A 16 0.76 -4.70 -1.13
C ILE A 16 2.08 -4.36 -1.85
N TYR A 17 2.01 -3.67 -2.99
CA TYR A 17 3.19 -3.28 -3.75
C TYR A 17 4.12 -2.38 -2.93
N ASP A 18 3.60 -1.35 -2.28
CA ASP A 18 4.40 -0.41 -1.48
C ASP A 18 5.03 -1.09 -0.25
N MET A 19 4.29 -1.96 0.42
CA MET A 19 4.81 -2.77 1.51
C MET A 19 5.93 -3.73 1.02
N SER A 20 5.73 -4.36 -0.13
CA SER A 20 6.71 -5.26 -0.75
C SER A 20 7.96 -4.52 -1.20
N PHE A 21 7.80 -3.31 -1.73
CA PHE A 21 8.88 -2.42 -2.12
C PHE A 21 9.74 -2.03 -0.92
N TYR A 22 9.11 -1.62 0.19
CA TYR A 22 9.81 -1.39 1.45
C TYR A 22 10.55 -2.65 1.90
N TYR A 23 9.87 -3.79 1.95
CA TYR A 23 10.45 -5.03 2.46
C TYR A 23 11.71 -5.43 1.68
N ASN A 24 11.69 -5.35 0.35
CA ASN A 24 12.84 -5.68 -0.49
C ASN A 24 14.01 -4.71 -0.32
N ARG A 25 13.74 -3.44 0.00
CA ARG A 25 14.78 -2.40 0.09
C ARG A 25 15.18 -2.04 1.51
N ARG A 26 14.56 -2.62 2.54
CA ARG A 26 14.79 -2.29 3.96
C ARG A 26 16.25 -2.40 4.44
N HIS A 27 17.10 -3.13 3.73
CA HIS A 27 18.52 -3.27 4.07
C HIS A 27 19.43 -2.27 3.34
N GLN A 28 18.88 -1.37 2.52
CA GLN A 28 19.70 -0.37 1.83
C GLN A 28 20.34 0.59 2.84
N PRO A 29 21.63 0.91 2.72
CA PRO A 29 22.33 1.75 3.70
C PRO A 29 21.89 3.22 3.66
N ASN A 30 21.19 3.64 2.60
CA ASN A 30 20.76 5.03 2.40
C ASN A 30 19.23 5.13 2.22
N ASN A 31 18.67 6.32 2.47
CA ASN A 31 17.27 6.68 2.29
C ASN A 31 16.23 5.82 3.05
N GLN A 32 16.59 5.36 4.24
CA GLN A 32 15.70 4.60 5.13
C GLN A 32 14.41 5.34 5.49
N LYS A 33 14.46 6.67 5.60
CA LYS A 33 13.26 7.50 5.87
C LYS A 33 12.26 7.43 4.71
N GLY A 34 12.74 7.57 3.47
CA GLY A 34 11.90 7.44 2.28
C GLY A 34 11.29 6.04 2.17
N LEU A 35 12.08 5.00 2.45
CA LEU A 35 11.59 3.63 2.46
C LEU A 35 10.47 3.42 3.49
N LYS A 36 10.63 3.92 4.73
CA LYS A 36 9.58 3.82 5.75
C LYS A 36 8.28 4.51 5.34
N ALA A 37 8.35 5.58 4.54
CA ALA A 37 7.14 6.23 4.02
C ALA A 37 6.33 5.28 3.13
N TYR A 38 6.98 4.52 2.23
CA TYR A 38 6.31 3.49 1.43
C TYR A 38 5.61 2.44 2.30
N LEU A 39 6.24 1.96 3.37
CA LEU A 39 5.58 1.02 4.29
C LEU A 39 4.31 1.62 4.89
N ILE A 40 4.38 2.84 5.40
CA ILE A 40 3.25 3.53 6.06
C ILE A 40 2.12 3.75 5.04
N PHE A 41 2.43 4.29 3.87
CA PHE A 41 1.45 4.50 2.80
C PHE A 41 0.83 3.19 2.34
N GLY A 42 1.64 2.15 2.14
CA GLY A 42 1.17 0.83 1.73
C GLY A 42 0.17 0.23 2.72
N VAL A 43 0.45 0.29 4.02
CA VAL A 43 -0.46 -0.17 5.08
C VAL A 43 -1.77 0.63 5.07
N ILE A 44 -1.71 1.96 4.93
CA ILE A 44 -2.90 2.82 4.89
C ILE A 44 -3.77 2.47 3.69
N LEU A 45 -3.18 2.35 2.50
CA LEU A 45 -3.92 2.03 1.26
C LEU A 45 -4.54 0.63 1.33
N PHE A 46 -3.80 -0.35 1.84
CA PHE A 46 -4.31 -1.70 2.02
C PHE A 46 -5.49 -1.72 3.00
N ALA A 47 -5.35 -1.10 4.18
CA ALA A 47 -6.42 -1.02 5.16
C ALA A 47 -7.65 -0.28 4.62
N ALA A 48 -7.45 0.81 3.87
CA ALA A 48 -8.53 1.54 3.20
C ALA A 48 -9.25 0.67 2.16
N GLY A 49 -8.51 -0.09 1.35
CA GLY A 49 -9.07 -1.05 0.41
C GLY A 49 -9.91 -2.14 1.09
N ILE A 50 -9.43 -2.67 2.22
CA ILE A 50 -10.18 -3.63 3.04
C ILE A 50 -11.46 -2.99 3.59
N LEU A 51 -11.41 -1.78 4.14
CA LEU A 51 -12.59 -1.07 4.64
C LEU A 51 -13.61 -0.78 3.53
N ALA A 52 -13.14 -0.48 2.32
CA ALA A 52 -13.99 -0.20 1.16
C ALA A 52 -14.70 -1.46 0.61
N LEU A 53 -14.23 -2.67 0.91
CA LEU A 53 -14.97 -3.90 0.57
C LEU A 53 -16.29 -4.04 1.35
N PHE A 54 -16.31 -3.54 2.58
CA PHE A 54 -17.43 -3.70 3.50
C PHE A 54 -18.38 -2.49 3.54
N ARG A 55 -18.12 -1.46 2.73
CA ARG A 55 -18.97 -0.28 2.58
C ARG A 55 -19.58 -0.19 1.18
#